data_AF-A0A965LLX0-F1
#
_entry.id   AF-A0A965LLX0-F1
#
_cell.length_a   1.000
_cell.length_b   1.000
_cell.length_c   1.000
_cell.angle_alpha   90.00
_cell.angle_beta   90.00
_cell.angle_gamma   90.00
#
_symmetry.space_group_name_H-M   'P 1'
#
loop_
_entity.id
_entity.type
_entity.pdbx_description
1 polymer ?
#
loop_
_entity_poly.entity_id
_entity_poly.type
_entity_poly.pdbx_seq_one_letter_code
_entity_poly.pdbx_strand_id
1 'polypeptide(L)'
;MTTKNVNYTPEQTLAMVADYVSGVSVETLAQTLGKSVRSVVAKLSREKVYVAKVYVSKTGEKPVRKDAHADAIGAVLKLTEAETESLTKANKTALEKIFVALS
;
A
#
# COMPACT_ATOMS: atom_id res chain seq x y z
N MET A 1 40.17 -10.53 -7.73
CA MET A 1 39.23 -11.07 -6.73
C MET A 1 38.39 -9.93 -6.20
N THR A 2 37.13 -9.78 -6.62
CA THR A 2 36.23 -8.75 -6.07
C THR A 2 35.72 -9.22 -4.72
N THR A 3 36.27 -8.66 -3.64
CA THR A 3 35.81 -8.88 -2.27
C THR A 3 34.37 -8.40 -2.14
N LYS A 4 33.44 -9.35 -1.97
CA LYS A 4 32.03 -9.04 -1.77
C LYS A 4 31.89 -8.41 -0.40
N ASN A 5 31.75 -7.08 -0.33
CA ASN A 5 31.45 -6.39 0.92
C ASN A 5 30.14 -6.92 1.49
N VAL A 6 30.24 -7.67 2.59
CA VAL A 6 29.10 -8.21 3.32
C VAL A 6 28.42 -7.03 4.02
N ASN A 7 27.29 -6.60 3.47
CA ASN A 7 26.60 -5.39 3.94
C ASN A 7 25.80 -5.62 5.24
N TYR A 8 25.51 -6.89 5.55
CA TYR A 8 24.86 -7.37 6.77
C TYR A 8 25.52 -8.66 7.22
N THR A 9 25.93 -8.75 8.49
CA THR A 9 26.35 -10.02 9.07
C THR A 9 25.14 -10.97 9.20
N PRO A 10 25.37 -12.30 9.32
CA PRO A 10 24.28 -13.24 9.59
C PRO A 10 23.49 -12.88 10.85
N GLU A 11 24.20 -12.50 11.92
CA GLU A 11 23.60 -12.07 13.20
C GLU A 11 22.74 -10.81 13.03
N GLN A 12 23.22 -9.81 12.29
CA GLN A 12 22.45 -8.61 11.98
C GLN A 12 21.19 -8.94 11.17
N THR A 13 21.27 -9.91 10.27
CA THR A 13 20.11 -10.34 9.48
C THR A 13 19.06 -11.00 10.36
N LEU A 14 19.49 -11.91 11.26
CA LEU A 14 18.58 -12.59 12.19
C LEU A 14 17.89 -11.60 13.14
N ALA A 15 18.65 -10.68 13.73
CA ALA A 15 18.10 -9.64 14.60
C ALA A 15 17.10 -8.75 13.86
N MET A 16 17.47 -8.28 12.65
CA MET A 16 16.59 -7.44 11.83
C MET A 16 15.28 -8.15 11.45
N VAL A 17 15.33 -9.45 11.13
CA VAL A 17 14.13 -10.23 10.82
C VAL A 17 13.27 -10.42 12.07
N ALA A 18 13.87 -10.76 13.21
CA ALA A 18 13.15 -10.93 14.47
C ALA A 18 12.45 -9.64 14.90
N ASP A 19 13.14 -8.51 14.84
CA ASP A 19 12.58 -7.20 15.17
C ASP A 19 11.48 -6.79 14.19
N TYR A 20 11.66 -7.04 12.89
CA TYR A 20 10.61 -6.75 11.91
C TYR A 20 9.35 -7.58 12.17
N VAL A 21 9.50 -8.87 12.50
CA VAL A 21 8.39 -9.77 12.82
C VAL A 21 7.72 -9.40 14.14
N SER A 22 8.45 -8.83 15.11
CA SER A 22 7.87 -8.30 16.36
C SER A 22 7.15 -6.96 16.20
N GLY A 23 7.13 -6.38 14.99
CA GLY A 23 6.40 -5.17 14.64
C GLY A 23 7.24 -3.90 14.63
N VAL A 24 8.56 -4.00 14.74
CA VAL A 24 9.46 -2.84 14.65
C VAL A 24 9.42 -2.28 13.22
N SER A 25 9.29 -0.96 13.12
CA SER A 25 9.23 -0.29 11.82
C SER A 25 10.55 -0.38 11.05
N VAL A 26 10.46 -0.43 9.72
CA VAL A 26 11.63 -0.45 8.82
C VAL A 26 12.50 0.80 8.98
N GLU A 27 11.91 1.91 9.42
CA GLU A 27 12.58 3.19 9.68
C GLU A 27 13.45 3.08 10.94
N THR A 28 12.91 2.50 12.01
CA THR A 28 13.65 2.23 13.25
C THR A 28 14.80 1.26 13.01
N LEU A 29 14.56 0.16 12.27
CA LEU A 29 15.61 -0.79 11.90
C LEU A 29 16.74 -0.14 11.11
N ALA A 30 16.40 0.74 10.18
CA ALA A 30 17.37 1.49 9.38
C ALA A 30 18.25 2.39 10.26
N GLN A 31 17.65 3.09 11.23
CA GLN A 31 18.38 3.91 12.19
C GLN A 31 19.31 3.08 13.07
N THR A 32 18.81 1.98 13.66
CA THR A 32 19.60 1.11 14.56
C THR A 32 20.77 0.46 13.84
N LEU A 33 20.59 0.05 12.57
CA LEU A 33 21.62 -0.62 11.78
C LEU A 33 22.55 0.36 11.05
N GLY A 34 22.29 1.67 11.10
CA GLY A 34 23.02 2.68 10.34
C GLY A 34 22.93 2.47 8.83
N LYS A 35 21.77 2.00 8.34
CA LYS A 35 21.52 1.69 6.92
C LYS A 35 20.39 2.55 6.37
N SER A 36 20.25 2.57 5.05
CA SER A 36 19.07 3.20 4.43
C SER A 36 17.84 2.29 4.57
N VAL A 37 16.65 2.90 4.69
CA VAL A 37 15.37 2.17 4.67
C VAL A 37 15.27 1.26 3.44
N ARG A 38 15.71 1.74 2.27
CA ARG A 38 15.75 0.95 1.03
C ARG A 38 16.60 -0.31 1.17
N SER A 39 17.74 -0.24 1.85
CA SER A 39 18.62 -1.39 2.08
C SER A 39 17.99 -2.41 3.04
N VAL A 40 17.25 -1.96 4.05
CA VAL A 40 16.54 -2.82 5.00
C VAL A 40 15.37 -3.52 4.31
N VAL A 41 14.53 -2.77 3.58
CA VAL A 41 13.43 -3.33 2.76
C VAL A 41 13.95 -4.36 1.78
N ALA A 42 15.02 -4.06 1.03
CA ALA A 42 15.61 -4.99 0.07
C ALA A 42 16.12 -6.28 0.75
N LYS A 43 16.66 -6.17 1.97
CA LYS A 43 17.14 -7.33 2.72
C LYS A 43 15.97 -8.17 3.25
N LEU A 44 14.98 -7.56 3.91
CA LEU A 44 13.76 -8.23 4.36
C LEU A 44 12.97 -8.89 3.21
N SER A 45 12.97 -8.27 2.02
CA SER A 45 12.35 -8.83 0.82
C SER A 45 13.09 -10.07 0.30
N ARG A 46 14.43 -10.08 0.33
CA ARG A 46 15.23 -11.27 0.00
C ARG A 46 15.03 -12.40 0.99
N GLU A 47 14.86 -12.08 2.28
CA GLU A 47 14.48 -13.03 3.33
C GLU A 47 13.00 -13.45 3.26
N LYS A 48 12.22 -12.91 2.29
CA LYS A 48 10.78 -13.18 2.06
C LYS A 48 9.86 -12.84 3.25
N VAL A 49 10.32 -12.03 4.19
CA VAL A 49 9.53 -11.61 5.35
C VAL A 49 8.88 -10.24 5.15
N TYR A 50 9.40 -9.40 4.24
CA TYR A 50 8.88 -8.06 4.04
C TYR A 50 7.43 -8.06 3.55
N VAL A 51 6.54 -7.46 4.33
CA VAL A 51 5.16 -7.16 3.96
C VAL A 51 5.11 -5.71 3.46
N ALA A 52 4.79 -5.54 2.17
CA ALA A 52 4.60 -4.21 1.61
C ALA A 52 3.44 -3.50 2.31
N LYS A 53 3.64 -2.23 2.68
CA LYS A 53 2.56 -1.40 3.22
C LYS A 53 1.41 -1.38 2.21
N VAL A 54 0.24 -1.85 2.62
CA VAL A 54 -0.99 -1.72 1.82
C VAL A 54 -1.31 -0.24 1.75
N TYR A 55 -1.42 0.30 0.53
CA TYR A 55 -1.83 1.69 0.35
C TYR A 55 -3.29 1.83 0.75
N VAL A 56 -3.50 2.35 1.95
CA VAL A 56 -4.81 2.73 2.48
C VAL A 56 -4.97 4.24 2.39
N SER A 57 -6.20 4.70 2.17
CA SER A 57 -6.52 6.12 2.23
C SER A 57 -6.42 6.65 3.67
N LYS A 58 -6.56 7.97 3.86
CA LYS A 58 -6.51 8.62 5.19
C LYS A 58 -7.53 8.04 6.19
N THR A 59 -8.59 7.40 5.70
CA THR A 59 -9.64 6.75 6.49
C THR A 59 -9.38 5.25 6.73
N GLY A 60 -8.26 4.71 6.28
CA GLY A 60 -7.91 3.28 6.44
C GLY A 60 -8.53 2.36 5.39
N GLU A 61 -9.40 2.88 4.52
CA GLU A 61 -10.04 2.10 3.47
C GLU A 61 -9.20 2.04 2.20
N LYS A 62 -9.35 0.93 1.45
CA LYS A 62 -8.75 0.80 0.12
C LYS A 62 -9.30 1.93 -0.77
N PRO A 63 -8.45 2.79 -1.33
CA PRO A 63 -8.93 3.90 -2.13
C PRO A 63 -9.65 3.39 -3.38
N VAL A 64 -10.99 3.51 -3.38
CA VAL A 64 -11.82 3.25 -4.56
C VAL A 64 -11.70 4.44 -5.52
N ARG A 65 -11.58 4.17 -6.82
CA ARG A 65 -11.51 5.22 -7.84
C ARG A 65 -12.90 5.81 -8.08
N LYS A 66 -12.95 7.07 -8.51
CA LYS A 66 -14.21 7.74 -8.87
C LYS A 66 -14.98 6.99 -9.96
N ASP A 67 -14.26 6.40 -10.92
CA ASP A 67 -14.83 5.67 -12.06
C ASP A 67 -15.56 4.42 -11.56
N ALA A 68 -14.98 3.70 -10.60
CA ALA A 68 -15.62 2.54 -9.99
C ALA A 68 -16.93 2.89 -9.26
N HIS A 69 -17.04 4.07 -8.64
CA HIS A 69 -18.31 4.52 -8.09
C HIS A 69 -19.32 4.89 -9.17
N ALA A 70 -18.89 5.57 -10.24
CA ALA A 70 -19.75 5.94 -11.37
C ALA A 70 -20.31 4.69 -12.09
N ASP A 71 -19.46 3.68 -12.34
CA ASP A 71 -19.85 2.42 -12.96
C ASP A 71 -20.84 1.65 -12.07
N ALA A 72 -20.59 1.60 -10.76
CA ALA A 72 -21.47 0.91 -9.82
C ALA A 72 -22.84 1.60 -9.71
N ILE A 73 -22.86 2.94 -9.65
CA ILE A 73 -24.11 3.72 -9.70
C ILE A 73 -24.84 3.48 -11.04
N GLY A 74 -24.10 3.48 -12.15
CA GLY A 74 -24.64 3.20 -13.47
C GLY A 74 -25.33 1.84 -13.58
N ALA A 75 -24.71 0.81 -13.02
CA ALA A 75 -25.28 -0.53 -12.97
C ALA A 75 -26.56 -0.58 -12.10
N VAL A 76 -26.58 0.11 -10.95
CA VAL A 76 -27.75 0.13 -10.05
C VAL A 76 -28.91 0.92 -10.67
N LEU A 77 -28.63 2.09 -11.23
CA LEU A 77 -29.63 3.00 -11.80
C LEU A 77 -29.96 2.70 -13.27
N LYS A 78 -29.29 1.70 -13.89
CA LYS A 78 -29.41 1.33 -15.30
C LYS A 78 -29.15 2.51 -16.24
N LEU A 79 -28.14 3.31 -15.93
CA LEU A 79 -27.72 4.44 -16.74
C LEU A 79 -27.01 3.96 -18.01
N THR A 80 -27.10 4.78 -19.05
CA THR A 80 -26.33 4.62 -20.28
C THR A 80 -24.86 4.97 -20.07
N GLU A 81 -23.99 4.50 -20.96
CA GLU A 81 -22.54 4.79 -20.90
C GLU A 81 -22.24 6.30 -20.88
N ALA A 82 -22.99 7.09 -21.64
CA ALA A 82 -22.84 8.55 -21.69
C ALA A 82 -23.21 9.20 -20.34
N GLU A 83 -24.24 8.69 -19.67
CA GLU A 83 -24.66 9.16 -18.34
C GLU A 83 -23.64 8.75 -17.27
N THR A 84 -23.12 7.52 -17.32
CA THR A 84 -22.06 7.07 -16.40
C THR A 84 -20.77 7.84 -16.60
N GLU A 85 -20.39 8.15 -17.84
CA GLU A 85 -19.21 8.97 -18.13
C GLU A 85 -19.39 10.39 -17.55
N SER A 86 -20.61 10.95 -17.64
CA SER A 86 -20.91 12.25 -17.04
C SER A 86 -20.76 12.26 -15.51
N LEU A 87 -21.08 11.13 -14.83
CA LEU A 87 -20.90 10.99 -13.37
C LEU A 87 -19.43 11.07 -12.96
N THR A 88 -18.48 10.65 -13.79
CA THR A 88 -17.03 10.72 -13.49
C THR A 88 -16.50 12.16 -13.34
N LYS A 89 -17.28 13.16 -13.77
CA LYS A 89 -16.99 14.59 -13.59
C LYS A 89 -17.42 15.12 -12.22
N ALA A 90 -18.25 14.37 -11.49
CA ALA A 90 -18.69 14.75 -10.15
C ALA A 90 -17.60 14.56 -9.09
N ASN A 91 -17.82 15.14 -7.91
CA ASN A 91 -16.93 14.97 -6.76
C ASN A 91 -16.96 13.51 -6.28
N LYS A 92 -15.79 12.89 -6.10
CA LYS A 92 -15.64 11.51 -5.59
C LYS A 92 -16.47 11.27 -4.33
N THR A 93 -16.45 12.20 -3.37
CA THR A 93 -17.18 12.07 -2.10
C THR A 93 -18.70 12.06 -2.29
N ALA A 94 -19.20 12.75 -3.32
CA ALA A 94 -20.62 12.75 -3.66
C ALA A 94 -21.02 11.41 -4.29
N LEU A 95 -20.22 10.89 -5.23
CA LEU A 95 -20.45 9.57 -5.84
C LEU A 95 -20.44 8.46 -4.79
N GLU A 96 -19.51 8.50 -3.85
CA GLU A 96 -19.43 7.56 -2.74
C GLU A 96 -20.70 7.57 -1.88
N LYS A 97 -21.18 8.76 -1.47
CA LYS A 97 -22.42 8.90 -0.69
C LYS A 97 -23.65 8.42 -1.46
N ILE A 98 -23.73 8.72 -2.76
CA ILE A 98 -24.83 8.26 -3.62
C ILE A 98 -24.81 6.74 -3.69
N PHE A 99 -23.65 6.15 -3.92
CA PHE A 99 -23.52 4.69 -4.00
C PHE A 99 -23.91 4.02 -2.68
N VAL A 100 -23.44 4.54 -1.52
CA VAL A 100 -23.81 4.03 -0.19
C VAL A 100 -25.32 4.14 0.08
N ALA A 101 -25.99 5.16 -0.46
CA ALA A 101 -27.45 5.30 -0.32
C ALA A 101 -28.24 4.35 -1.25
N LEU A 102 -27.60 3.84 -2.31
CA LEU A 102 -28.19 2.94 -3.30
C LEU A 102 -27.92 1.46 -3.01
N SER A 103 -26.91 1.16 -2.17
CA SER A 103 -26.53 -0.18 -1.69
C SER A 103 -27.28 -0.56 -0.43
#